data_AF-A0A1A9S0N6-F1
#
_entry.id   AF-A0A1A9S0N6-F1
#
_cell.length_a   1.000
_cell.length_b   1.000
_cell.length_c   1.000
_cell.angle_alpha   90.00
_cell.angle_beta   90.00
_cell.angle_gamma   90.00
#
_symmetry.space_group_name_H-M   'P 1'
#
loop_
_entity.id
_entity.type
_entity.pdbx_description
1 polymer ?
#
loop_
_entity_poly.entity_id
_entity_poly.type
_entity_poly.pdbx_seq_one_letter_code
_entity_poly.pdbx_strand_id
1 'polypeptide(L)'
;MADISRETNQAIKQLAEAVLDGSISREAASRSASALLGRIESAGAETDPAVFSFLQYIEGWDTPDFEREYLFCLGDFAIEFDKVKDRF
;
A
#
# COMPACT_ATOMS: atom_id res chain seq x y z
N MET A 1 4.47 1.00 -23.07
CA MET A 1 4.24 1.61 -21.73
C MET A 1 3.07 0.97 -20.96
N ALA A 2 2.36 -0.04 -21.50
CA ALA A 2 1.19 -0.64 -20.84
C ALA A 2 1.49 -1.72 -19.77
N ASP A 3 2.75 -2.16 -19.60
CA ASP A 3 3.06 -3.29 -18.70
C ASP A 3 3.34 -2.84 -17.25
N ILE A 4 4.04 -1.72 -17.09
CA ILE A 4 4.56 -1.27 -15.78
C ILE A 4 3.42 -0.90 -14.83
N SER A 5 2.36 -0.25 -15.31
CA SER A 5 1.18 0.08 -14.49
C SER A 5 0.46 -1.16 -13.97
N ARG A 6 0.32 -2.19 -14.81
CA ARG A 6 -0.30 -3.45 -14.41
C ARG A 6 0.54 -4.20 -13.37
N GLU A 7 1.85 -4.31 -13.61
CA GLU A 7 2.78 -4.92 -12.66
C GLU A 7 2.80 -4.18 -11.31
N THR A 8 2.68 -2.85 -11.35
CA THR A 8 2.63 -2.01 -10.15
C THR A 8 1.36 -2.24 -9.36
N ASN A 9 0.18 -2.19 -9.99
CA ASN A 9 -1.10 -2.48 -9.33
C ASN A 9 -1.11 -3.88 -8.73
N GLN A 10 -0.58 -4.87 -9.47
CA GLN A 10 -0.48 -6.24 -8.96
C GLN A 10 0.45 -6.32 -7.73
N ALA A 11 1.59 -5.63 -7.75
CA ALA A 11 2.50 -5.60 -6.61
C ALA A 11 1.88 -4.92 -5.38
N ILE A 12 1.12 -3.84 -5.56
CA ILE A 12 0.41 -3.17 -4.47
C ILE A 12 -0.66 -4.10 -3.89
N LYS A 13 -1.43 -4.80 -4.73
CA LYS A 13 -2.42 -5.77 -4.28
C LYS A 13 -1.79 -6.91 -3.48
N GLN A 14 -0.71 -7.50 -3.99
CA GLN A 14 0.01 -8.57 -3.31
C GLN A 14 0.59 -8.12 -1.96
N LEU A 15 1.08 -6.89 -1.89
CA LEU A 15 1.55 -6.31 -0.63
C LEU A 15 0.41 -6.20 0.40
N ALA A 16 -0.77 -5.73 -0.02
CA ALA A 16 -1.93 -5.63 0.86
C ALA A 16 -2.45 -7.00 1.33
N GLU A 17 -2.46 -7.99 0.45
CA GLU A 17 -2.83 -9.37 0.78
C GLU A 17 -1.84 -9.98 1.79
N ALA A 18 -0.52 -9.77 1.58
CA ALA A 18 0.53 -10.23 2.49
C ALA A 18 0.46 -9.58 3.89
N VAL A 19 -0.02 -8.33 3.95
CA VAL A 19 -0.32 -7.68 5.22
C VAL A 19 -1.48 -8.37 5.93
N LEU A 20 -2.57 -8.62 5.20
CA LEU A 20 -3.81 -9.17 5.76
C LEU A 20 -3.69 -10.63 6.20
N ASP A 21 -2.88 -11.43 5.50
CA ASP A 21 -2.61 -12.82 5.89
C ASP A 21 -1.54 -12.95 6.99
N GLY A 22 -0.89 -11.84 7.37
CA GLY A 22 0.14 -11.79 8.40
C GLY A 22 1.50 -12.37 7.95
N SER A 23 1.73 -12.54 6.66
CA SER A 23 2.99 -13.05 6.09
C SER A 23 4.11 -12.00 6.05
N ILE A 24 3.79 -10.72 6.24
CA ILE A 24 4.76 -9.62 6.31
C ILE A 24 4.57 -8.77 7.58
N SER A 25 5.67 -8.24 8.12
CA SER A 25 5.61 -7.27 9.23
C SER A 25 5.19 -5.89 8.75
N ARG A 26 4.74 -5.03 9.68
CA ARG A 26 4.40 -3.62 9.38
C ARG A 26 5.59 -2.86 8.78
N GLU A 27 6.76 -2.97 9.40
CA GLU A 27 8.00 -2.37 8.92
C GLU A 27 8.35 -2.81 7.49
N ALA A 28 8.27 -4.12 7.22
CA ALA A 28 8.55 -4.63 5.89
C ALA A 28 7.51 -4.16 4.87
N ALA A 29 6.23 -4.08 5.26
CA ALA A 29 5.17 -3.55 4.41
C ALA A 29 5.38 -2.07 4.07
N SER A 30 5.71 -1.25 5.07
CA SER A 30 6.02 0.17 4.92
C SER A 30 7.20 0.39 3.96
N ARG A 31 8.31 -0.33 4.15
CA ARG A 31 9.47 -0.25 3.24
C ARG A 31 9.15 -0.68 1.82
N SER A 32 8.36 -1.76 1.65
CA SER A 32 7.90 -2.21 0.34
C SER A 32 7.01 -1.17 -0.34
N ALA A 33 6.15 -0.49 0.42
CA ALA A 33 5.32 0.59 -0.08
C ALA A 33 6.16 1.81 -0.53
N SER A 34 7.15 2.26 0.26
CA SER A 34 8.08 3.33 -0.15
C SER A 34 8.81 2.98 -1.46
N ALA A 35 9.24 1.72 -1.61
CA ALA A 35 9.91 1.26 -2.83
C ALA A 35 8.98 1.28 -4.05
N LEU A 36 7.71 0.92 -3.88
CA LEU A 36 6.69 0.98 -4.95
C LEU A 36 6.37 2.43 -5.34
N LEU A 37 6.25 3.35 -4.37
CA LEU A 37 6.06 4.78 -4.62
C LEU A 37 7.21 5.35 -5.45
N GLY A 38 8.46 5.07 -5.07
CA GLY A 38 9.63 5.51 -5.83
C GLY A 38 9.67 4.94 -7.26
N ARG A 39 9.17 3.72 -7.49
CA ARG A 39 9.03 3.14 -8.84
C ARG A 39 7.97 3.86 -9.66
N ILE A 40 6.82 4.19 -9.07
CA ILE A 40 5.75 4.96 -9.73
C ILE A 40 6.29 6.31 -10.18
N GLU A 41 6.95 7.04 -9.29
CA GLU A 41 7.50 8.37 -9.56
C GLU A 41 8.62 8.34 -10.62
N SER A 42 9.54 7.37 -10.53
CA SER A 42 10.68 7.29 -11.44
C SER A 42 10.35 6.72 -12.82
N ALA A 43 9.40 5.78 -12.91
CA ALA A 43 9.00 5.15 -14.16
C ALA A 43 7.84 5.88 -14.86
N GLY A 44 7.22 6.87 -14.21
CA GLY A 44 6.01 7.53 -14.71
C GLY A 44 4.84 6.55 -14.86
N ALA A 45 4.76 5.55 -13.97
CA ALA A 45 3.70 4.56 -14.02
C ALA A 45 2.37 5.20 -13.61
N GLU A 46 1.32 5.02 -14.39
CA GLU A 46 -0.01 5.46 -14.00
C GLU A 46 -0.62 4.43 -13.04
N THR A 47 -1.21 4.91 -11.95
CA THR A 47 -1.95 4.13 -10.94
C THR A 47 -3.22 4.91 -10.59
N ASP A 48 -4.30 4.19 -10.29
CA ASP A 48 -5.55 4.83 -9.85
C ASP A 48 -5.27 5.69 -8.60
N PRO A 49 -5.76 6.94 -8.52
CA PRO A 49 -5.47 7.83 -7.40
C PRO A 49 -5.82 7.24 -6.03
N ALA A 50 -6.87 6.42 -5.91
CA ALA A 50 -7.23 5.77 -4.66
C ALA A 50 -6.27 4.63 -4.30
N VAL A 51 -5.79 3.88 -5.30
CA VAL A 51 -4.74 2.86 -5.11
C VAL A 51 -3.42 3.51 -4.69
N PHE A 52 -3.07 4.66 -5.29
CA PHE A 52 -1.90 5.43 -4.89
C PHE A 52 -2.01 5.95 -3.46
N SER A 53 -3.15 6.53 -3.09
CA SER A 53 -3.40 6.99 -1.72
C SER A 53 -3.37 5.84 -0.71
N PHE A 54 -3.90 4.67 -1.06
CA PHE A 54 -3.80 3.48 -0.25
C PHE A 54 -2.35 3.01 -0.08
N LEU A 55 -1.53 3.09 -1.13
CA LEU A 55 -0.10 2.77 -1.02
C LEU A 55 0.64 3.70 -0.05
N GLN A 56 0.31 5.00 -0.06
CA GLN A 56 0.84 5.95 0.92
C GLN A 56 0.36 5.63 2.35
N TYR A 57 -0.86 5.13 2.50
CA TYR A 57 -1.34 4.63 3.79
C TYR A 57 -0.51 3.43 4.30
N ILE A 58 -0.18 2.47 3.43
CA ILE A 58 0.70 1.33 3.78
C ILE A 58 2.09 1.83 4.19
N GLU A 59 2.63 2.82 3.46
CA GLU A 59 3.94 3.41 3.75
C GLU A 59 3.99 4.02 5.17
N GLY A 60 2.94 4.71 5.58
CA GLY A 60 2.81 5.27 6.92
C GLY A 60 2.50 4.26 8.03
N TRP A 61 2.21 3.00 7.71
CA TRP A 61 1.61 2.04 8.65
C TRP A 61 2.54 1.60 9.80
N ASP A 62 3.85 1.65 9.60
CA ASP A 62 4.86 1.37 10.63
C ASP A 62 5.27 2.62 11.43
N THR A 63 4.78 3.80 11.04
CA THR A 63 5.14 5.04 11.73
C THR A 63 4.36 5.13 13.05
N PRO A 64 5.03 5.30 14.20
CA PRO A 64 4.35 5.65 15.43
C PRO A 64 3.74 7.04 15.27
N ASP A 65 2.43 7.10 15.09
CA ASP A 65 1.71 8.36 15.07
C ASP A 65 1.45 8.79 16.50
N PHE A 66 2.39 9.57 17.07
CA PHE A 66 2.32 10.06 18.45
C PHE A 66 1.17 11.04 18.68
N GLU A 67 0.51 11.51 17.62
CA GLU A 67 -0.66 12.40 17.70
C GLU A 67 -2.00 11.65 17.56
N ARG A 68 -2.00 10.42 17.05
CA ARG A 68 -3.20 9.59 16.97
C ARG A 68 -3.34 8.71 18.23
N GLU A 69 -4.48 8.82 18.89
CA GLU A 69 -4.84 7.98 20.05
C GLU A 69 -4.91 6.48 19.73
N TYR A 70 -4.87 6.08 18.46
CA TYR A 70 -4.98 4.69 18.01
C TYR A 70 -3.85 4.29 17.05
N LEU A 71 -3.06 3.29 17.44
CA LEU A 71 -2.17 2.55 16.54
C LEU A 71 -3.04 1.87 15.47
N PHE A 72 -2.83 2.19 14.19
CA PHE A 72 -3.52 1.55 13.08
C PHE A 72 -3.54 0.03 13.26
N CYS A 73 -4.72 -0.56 13.37
CA CYS A 73 -4.86 -2.00 13.56
C CYS A 73 -5.04 -2.72 12.22
N LEU A 74 -4.96 -4.05 12.24
CA LEU A 74 -5.19 -4.85 11.03
C LEU A 74 -6.63 -4.70 10.50
N GLY A 75 -7.60 -4.43 11.40
CA GLY A 75 -8.99 -4.14 11.03
C GLY A 75 -9.12 -2.86 10.20
N ASP A 76 -8.44 -1.78 10.61
CA ASP A 76 -8.43 -0.52 9.86
C ASP A 76 -7.79 -0.71 8.48
N PHE A 77 -6.69 -1.48 8.43
CA PHE A 77 -6.04 -1.83 7.17
C PHE A 77 -6.99 -2.57 6.22
N ALA A 78 -7.74 -3.56 6.72
CA ALA A 78 -8.72 -4.29 5.92
C ALA A 78 -9.81 -3.39 5.36
N ILE A 79 -10.30 -2.43 6.16
CA ILE A 79 -11.29 -1.44 5.73
C ILE A 79 -10.72 -0.54 4.62
N GLU A 80 -9.49 -0.04 4.77
CA GLU A 80 -8.86 0.79 3.74
C GLU A 80 -8.61 0.00 2.44
N PHE A 81 -8.20 -1.27 2.54
CA PHE A 81 -8.03 -2.13 1.37
C PHE A 81 -9.35 -2.41 0.65
N ASP A 82 -10.43 -2.66 1.39
CA ASP A 82 -11.75 -2.97 0.83
C ASP A 82 -12.30 -1.82 -0.05
N LYS A 83 -11.98 -0.57 0.30
CA LYS A 83 -12.37 0.63 -0.48
C LYS A 83 -11.74 0.69 -1.88
N VAL A 84 -10.62 0.00 -2.08
CA VAL A 84 -9.81 0.09 -3.31
C VAL A 84 -9.66 -1.24 -4.04
N LYS A 85 -10.08 -2.37 -3.46
CA LYS A 85 -9.88 -3.72 -4.01
C LYS A 85 -10.41 -3.91 -5.45
N ASP A 86 -11.49 -3.22 -5.81
CA ASP A 86 -12.13 -3.31 -7.13
C ASP A 86 -11.45 -2.44 -8.20
N ARG A 87 -10.38 -1.72 -7.82
CA ARG A 87 -9.61 -0.80 -8.67
C ARG A 87 -8.26 -1.36 -9.14
N PHE A 88 -7.92 -2.58 -8.72
CA PHE A 88 -6.71 -3.28 -9.11
C PHE A 88 -6.85 -4.01 -10.45
#